data_AF-A0A2S4PLL5-F1
#
_entry.id   AF-A0A2S4PLL5-F1
#
_cell.length_a   1.000
_cell.length_b   1.000
_cell.length_c   1.000
_cell.angle_alpha   90.00
_cell.angle_beta   90.00
_cell.angle_gamma   90.00
#
_symmetry.space_group_name_H-M   'P 1'
#
loop_
_entity.id
_entity.type
_entity.pdbx_description
1 polymer ?
#
loop_
_entity_poly.entity_id
_entity_poly.type
_entity_poly.pdbx_seq_one_letter_code
_entity_poly.pdbx_strand_id
1 'polypeptide(L)' 'MHPGVEVIISKNMKDELQLSGNCLENVSQSAADIQQICRVRNKDIRKFLDGLYVSEKGNIEEA' A
#
# COMPACT_ATOMS: atom_id res chain seq x y z
N MET A 1 -0.62 -6.34 9.55
CA MET A 1 -1.08 -6.90 8.26
C MET A 1 -2.04 -8.04 8.55
N HIS A 2 -3.07 -8.18 7.71
CA HIS A 2 -3.96 -9.31 7.80
C HIS A 2 -3.22 -10.63 7.50
N PRO A 3 -3.70 -11.78 8.03
CA PRO A 3 -3.09 -13.07 7.75
C PRO A 3 -3.01 -13.40 6.26
N GLY A 4 -1.88 -13.95 5.82
CA GLY A 4 -1.66 -14.35 4.42
C GLY A 4 -1.29 -13.22 3.46
N VAL A 5 -0.94 -12.04 3.99
CA VAL A 5 -0.40 -10.91 3.22
C VAL A 5 1.10 -10.79 3.50
N GLU A 6 1.90 -10.87 2.45
CA GLU A 6 3.34 -10.60 2.48
C GLU A 6 3.61 -9.19 1.98
N VAL A 7 4.66 -8.57 2.52
CA VAL A 7 5.07 -7.20 2.16
C VAL A 7 6.55 -7.20 1.86
N ILE A 8 6.91 -6.71 0.68
CA ILE A 8 8.30 -6.57 0.25
C ILE A 8 8.57 -5.13 -0.18
N ILE A 9 9.82 -4.70 -0.01
CA ILE A 9 10.31 -3.45 -0.58
C ILE A 9 10.73 -3.76 -2.01
N SER A 10 10.21 -2.98 -2.97
CA SER A 10 10.56 -3.15 -4.38
C SER A 10 12.06 -2.98 -4.58
N LYS A 11 12.68 -3.90 -5.32
CA LYS A 11 14.10 -3.80 -5.70
C LYS A 11 14.32 -2.90 -6.90
N ASN A 12 13.28 -2.74 -7.73
CA ASN A 12 13.36 -2.07 -9.03
C ASN A 12 12.91 -0.62 -8.95
N MET A 13 11.99 -0.29 -8.03
CA MET A 13 11.48 1.05 -7.83
C MET A 13 11.85 1.54 -6.42
N LYS A 14 12.39 2.75 -6.35
CA LYS A 14 12.70 3.40 -5.07
C LYS A 14 11.40 3.83 -4.38
N ASP A 15 11.33 3.65 -3.07
CA ASP A 15 10.20 4.08 -2.21
C ASP A 15 8.85 3.38 -2.54
N GLU A 16 8.90 2.14 -3.04
CA GLU A 16 7.72 1.33 -3.35
C GLU A 16 7.61 0.11 -2.41
N LEU A 17 6.39 -0.11 -1.89
CA LEU A 17 6.01 -1.32 -1.17
C LEU A 17 5.09 -2.16 -2.04
N GLN A 18 5.40 -3.44 -2.16
CA GLN A 18 4.55 -4.42 -2.84
C GLN A 18 3.89 -5.31 -1.79
N LEU A 19 2.56 -5.38 -1.83
CA LEU A 19 1.76 -6.26 -0.99
C LEU A 19 1.23 -7.40 -1.86
N SER A 20 1.54 -8.63 -1.48
CA SER A 20 1.09 -9.84 -2.17
C SER A 20 0.30 -10.73 -1.22
N GLY A 21 -0.68 -11.47 -1.74
CA GLY A 21 -1.48 -12.39 -0.97
C GLY A 21 -2.64 -12.94 -1.79
N ASN A 22 -3.10 -14.14 -1.44
CA ASN A 22 -4.15 -14.84 -2.19
C ASN A 22 -5.55 -14.25 -1.95
N CYS A 23 -5.77 -13.64 -0.78
CA CYS A 23 -7.05 -13.03 -0.44
C CYS A 23 -7.02 -11.53 -0.75
N LEU A 24 -7.76 -11.13 -1.79
CA LEU A 24 -7.85 -9.73 -2.24
C LEU A 24 -8.34 -8.78 -1.14
N GLU A 25 -9.30 -9.21 -0.31
CA GLU A 25 -9.82 -8.42 0.79
C GLU A 25 -8.73 -8.13 1.83
N ASN A 26 -7.98 -9.16 2.25
CA ASN A 26 -6.88 -9.00 3.21
C ASN A 26 -5.77 -8.10 2.67
N VAL A 27 -5.39 -8.25 1.39
CA VAL A 27 -4.38 -7.41 0.73
C VAL A 27 -4.86 -5.97 0.66
N SER A 28 -6.10 -5.75 0.21
CA SER A 28 -6.69 -4.41 0.05
C SER A 28 -6.88 -3.71 1.39
N GLN A 29 -7.34 -4.42 2.42
CA GLN A 29 -7.49 -3.87 3.76
C GLN A 29 -6.14 -3.52 4.38
N SER A 30 -5.14 -4.39 4.22
CA SER A 30 -3.78 -4.12 4.69
C SER A 30 -3.18 -2.87 4.01
N ALA A 31 -3.39 -2.70 2.70
CA ALA A 31 -2.96 -1.50 1.98
C ALA A 31 -3.69 -0.23 2.47
N ALA A 32 -5.00 -0.32 2.70
CA ALA A 32 -5.79 0.79 3.23
C ALA A 32 -5.35 1.21 4.63
N ASP A 33 -5.05 0.27 5.51
CA ASP A 33 -4.59 0.55 6.88
C ASP A 33 -3.26 1.33 6.87
N ILE A 34 -2.32 0.98 5.99
CA ILE A 34 -1.04 1.70 5.83
C ILE A 34 -1.29 3.14 5.36
N GLN A 35 -2.15 3.32 4.35
CA GLN A 35 -2.48 4.64 3.84
C GLN A 35 -3.14 5.51 4.93
N GLN A 36 -4.03 4.94 5.72
CA GLN A 36 -4.73 5.65 6.79
C GLN A 36 -3.80 6.08 7.92
N ILE A 37 -2.85 5.23 8.34
CA ILE A 37 -1.91 5.56 9.41
C ILE A 37 -0.92 6.66 9.00
N CYS A 38 -0.56 6.72 7.71
CA CYS A 38 0.35 7.73 7.17
C CYS A 38 -0.31 9.09 6.88
N ARG A 39 -1.60 9.27 7.19
CA ARG A 39 -2.32 10.52 6.88
C ARG A 39 -1.81 11.68 7.72
N VAL A 40 -1.46 12.78 7.06
CA VAL A 40 -1.10 14.05 7.70
C VAL A 40 -2.22 14.55 8.62
N ARG A 41 -1.87 14.95 9.85
CA ARG A 41 -2.79 15.49 10.86
C ARG A 41 -2.46 16.96 11.18
N ASN A 42 -3.48 17.76 11.50
CA ASN A 42 -3.33 19.15 11.96
C ASN A 42 -2.59 20.08 10.96
N LYS A 43 -2.72 19.82 9.65
CA LYS A 43 -2.19 20.62 8.53
C LYS A 43 -3.17 20.57 7.34
N ASP A 44 -3.01 21.46 6.36
CA ASP A 44 -3.78 21.40 5.11
C ASP A 44 -3.26 20.26 4.22
N ILE A 45 -4.06 19.21 4.12
CA ILE A 45 -3.78 18.00 3.34
C ILE A 45 -3.66 18.25 1.83
N ARG A 46 -4.09 19.41 1.33
CA ARG A 46 -3.94 19.77 -0.09
C ARG A 46 -2.58 20.39 -0.40
N LYS A 47 -1.84 20.79 0.63
CA LYS A 47 -0.48 21.32 0.52
C LYS A 47 0.56 20.30 0.96
N PHE A 48 0.28 19.59 2.05
CA PHE A 48 1.11 18.50 2.55
C PHE A 48 0.54 17.19 2.00
N LEU A 49 1.02 16.81 0.82
CA LEU A 49 0.63 15.60 0.09
C LEU A 49 1.45 14.36 0.51
N ASP A 50 2.16 14.46 1.63
CA ASP A 50 2.95 13.34 2.15
C ASP A 50 2.03 12.21 2.60
N GLY A 51 2.39 10.98 2.21
CA GLY A 51 1.62 9.79 2.52
C GLY A 51 2.11 8.60 1.71
N LEU A 52 1.55 7.43 1.99
CA LEU A 52 1.76 6.23 1.19
C LEU A 52 0.45 5.90 0.47
N TYR A 53 0.52 5.81 -0.85
CA TYR A 53 -0.65 5.68 -1.71
C TYR A 53 -0.58 4.40 -2.53
N VAL A 54 -1.74 3.82 -2.84
CA VAL A 54 -1.84 2.70 -3.77
C VAL A 54 -1.62 3.24 -5.19
N SER A 55 -0.46 2.95 -5.77
CA SER A 55 -0.11 3.33 -7.13
C SER A 55 -0.75 2.43 -8.18
N GLU A 56 -0.79 1.12 -7.93
CA GLU A 56 -1.27 0.11 -8.86
C GLU A 56 -1.99 -1.04 -8.13
N LYS A 57 -2.90 -1.72 -8.82
CA LYS A 57 -3.50 -2.99 -8.41
C LYS A 57 -3.42 -3.97 -9.57
N GLY A 58 -2.88 -5.14 -9.32
CA GLY A 58 -2.68 -6.17 -10.35
C GLY A 58 -2.57 -7.56 -9.76
N ASN A 59 -2.31 -8.52 -10.64
CA ASN A 59 -2.03 -9.90 -10.29
C ASN A 59 -0.51 -10.12 -10.19
N ILE A 60 -0.11 -11.18 -9.49
CA ILE A 60 1.31 -11.55 -9.39
C ILE A 60 1.83 -12.11 -10.72
N GLU A 61 0.98 -12.84 -11.44
CA GLU A 61 1.26 -13.38 -12.77
C GLU A 61 0.25 -12.80 -13.76
N GLU A 62 0.74 -12.34 -14.91
CA GLU A 62 -0.09 -11.94 -16.05
C GLU A 62 -0.54 -13.18 -16.83
N ALA A 63 -1.76 -13.14 -17.39
CA ALA A 63 -2.36 -14.24 -18.14
C ALA A 63 -1.90 -14.30 -19.61
#